data_AF-A0A182J6W9-F1
#
_entry.id   AF-A0A182J6W9-F1
#
_cell.length_a   1.000
_cell.length_b   1.000
_cell.length_c   1.000
_cell.angle_alpha   90.00
_cell.angle_beta   90.00
_cell.angle_gamma   90.00
#
_symmetry.space_group_name_H-M   'P 1'
#
loop_
_entity.id
_entity.type
_entity.pdbx_description
1 polymer ?
#
loop_
_entity_poly.entity_id
_entity_poly.type
_entity_poly.pdbx_seq_one_letter_code
_entity_poly.pdbx_strand_id
1 'polypeptide(L)'
;MRTGRHKRAISDWFLSPNTKWCGKGHSAALYHQLGGASRADMCCRKHDHCKLMIPAMGTQFELFNFRPFTISHCSCDTRLVLRVLGHSFAFTGLRLQIELSQKARRQRRDLSDMLRVPGTKWCGKGWSARNYVEMGGYSKADRCCRQHDLSCPFWILGFETKYSMFNWRVNTLMHCSCDERFRTCLKMADSSDANLVGKLFFNIVQMKCFVLKPETVCVKQSWWGKCEKKVRRKRAHLRDNRKF
;
A
#
# COMPACT_ATOMS: atom_id res chain seq x y z
N MET A 1 -13.25 -35.07 33.74
CA MET A 1 -14.02 -33.80 33.77
C MET A 1 -13.56 -32.91 32.63
N ARG A 2 -14.48 -32.55 31.72
CA ARG A 2 -14.22 -31.72 30.53
C ARG A 2 -13.86 -30.29 30.97
N THR A 3 -12.61 -29.85 30.77
CA THR A 3 -12.27 -28.44 30.88
C THR A 3 -12.80 -27.72 29.64
N GLY A 4 -13.86 -26.94 29.83
CA GLY A 4 -14.52 -26.19 28.76
C GLY A 4 -13.55 -25.22 28.10
N ARG A 5 -13.35 -25.39 26.79
CA ARG A 5 -12.65 -24.41 25.94
C ARG A 5 -13.54 -23.16 25.88
N HIS A 6 -13.22 -22.13 26.65
CA HIS A 6 -13.88 -20.82 26.55
C HIS A 6 -13.86 -20.38 25.08
N LYS A 7 -15.04 -20.22 24.47
CA LYS A 7 -15.17 -19.64 23.13
C LYS A 7 -14.67 -18.20 23.21
N ARG A 8 -13.58 -17.89 22.49
CA ARG A 8 -13.06 -16.53 22.36
C ARG A 8 -14.13 -15.63 21.75
N ALA A 9 -14.28 -14.42 22.26
CA ALA A 9 -15.16 -13.44 21.63
C ALA A 9 -14.58 -13.06 20.25
N ILE A 10 -15.44 -12.62 19.31
CA ILE A 10 -15.00 -12.22 17.96
C ILE A 10 -13.96 -11.09 18.02
N SER A 11 -14.00 -10.25 19.06
CA SER A 11 -12.99 -9.22 19.34
C SER A 11 -11.58 -9.79 19.59
N ASP A 12 -11.48 -10.99 20.17
CA ASP A 12 -10.21 -11.58 20.60
C ASP A 12 -9.45 -12.27 19.47
N TRP A 13 -10.05 -12.39 18.28
CA TRP A 13 -9.37 -12.89 17.08
C TRP A 13 -8.27 -11.95 16.60
N PHE A 14 -8.37 -10.67 16.92
CA PHE A 14 -7.40 -9.64 16.53
C PHE A 14 -6.31 -9.41 17.59
N LEU A 15 -6.26 -10.27 18.62
CA LEU A 15 -5.20 -10.29 19.63
C LEU A 15 -4.24 -11.45 19.38
N SER A 16 -2.96 -11.20 19.62
CA SER A 16 -1.92 -12.23 19.52
C SER A 16 -2.21 -13.36 20.53
N PRO A 17 -1.96 -14.64 20.16
CA PRO A 17 -2.19 -15.76 21.06
C PRO A 17 -1.50 -15.57 22.40
N ASN A 18 -2.21 -15.91 23.49
CA ASN A 18 -1.70 -15.85 24.86
C ASN A 18 -1.32 -14.44 25.35
N THR A 19 -1.87 -13.39 24.72
CA THR A 19 -1.72 -11.98 25.11
C THR A 19 -3.11 -11.35 25.32
N LYS A 20 -3.17 -10.24 26.06
CA LYS A 20 -4.40 -9.46 26.28
C LYS A 20 -4.36 -8.07 25.66
N TRP A 21 -3.17 -7.54 25.40
CA TRP A 21 -2.92 -6.18 24.94
C TRP A 21 -2.28 -6.11 23.55
N CYS A 22 -1.81 -7.23 23.00
CA CYS A 22 -1.13 -7.22 21.71
C CYS A 22 -2.12 -7.39 20.55
N GLY A 23 -2.69 -6.32 20.04
CA GLY A 23 -3.56 -6.36 18.86
C GLY A 23 -4.42 -5.12 18.67
N LYS A 24 -5.53 -5.26 17.95
CA LYS A 24 -6.49 -4.16 17.77
C LYS A 24 -7.36 -4.03 19.02
N GLY A 25 -6.93 -3.19 19.97
CA GLY A 25 -7.56 -3.05 21.30
C GLY A 25 -7.00 -4.05 22.32
N HIS A 26 -7.70 -4.24 23.44
CA HIS A 26 -7.30 -5.20 24.48
C HIS A 26 -8.49 -5.94 25.09
N SER A 27 -8.27 -7.14 25.61
CA SER A 27 -9.27 -7.95 26.35
C SER A 27 -9.05 -7.96 27.86
N ALA A 28 -8.09 -7.18 28.36
CA ALA A 28 -7.85 -7.01 29.77
C ALA A 28 -8.97 -6.19 30.44
N ALA A 29 -9.58 -6.74 31.49
CA ALA A 29 -10.58 -6.05 32.32
C ALA A 29 -9.93 -5.05 33.30
N LEU A 30 -8.66 -5.28 33.65
CA LEU A 30 -7.88 -4.43 34.56
C LEU A 30 -6.52 -4.14 33.94
N TYR A 31 -5.99 -2.93 34.18
CA TYR A 31 -4.69 -2.50 33.63
C TYR A 31 -3.54 -3.48 33.95
N HIS A 32 -3.54 -4.11 35.13
CA HIS A 32 -2.48 -5.04 35.54
C HIS A 32 -2.63 -6.46 34.97
N GLN A 33 -3.73 -6.76 34.28
CA GLN A 33 -4.05 -8.10 33.82
C GLN A 33 -3.28 -8.42 32.53
N LEU A 34 -2.36 -9.38 32.61
CA LEU A 34 -1.58 -9.87 31.47
C LEU A 34 -2.01 -11.30 31.08
N GLY A 35 -1.72 -11.68 29.83
CA GLY A 35 -1.79 -13.04 29.32
C GLY A 35 -0.53 -13.84 29.68
N GLY A 36 -0.49 -15.11 29.25
CA GLY A 36 0.63 -16.00 29.55
C GLY A 36 1.96 -15.57 28.92
N ALA A 37 1.94 -14.79 27.83
CA ALA A 37 3.12 -14.15 27.26
C ALA A 37 3.41 -12.79 27.95
N SER A 38 3.51 -12.80 29.29
CA SER A 38 3.50 -11.60 30.15
C SER A 38 4.54 -10.54 29.78
N ARG A 39 5.75 -10.93 29.33
CA ARG A 39 6.80 -9.98 28.89
C ARG A 39 6.40 -9.21 27.63
N ALA A 40 5.91 -9.91 26.60
CA ALA A 40 5.46 -9.28 25.36
C ALA A 40 4.18 -8.47 25.61
N ASP A 41 3.27 -9.02 26.40
CA ASP A 41 1.97 -8.41 26.69
C ASP A 41 2.09 -7.12 27.50
N MET A 42 3.03 -7.05 28.45
CA MET A 42 3.38 -5.82 29.16
C MET A 42 3.94 -4.74 28.22
N CYS A 43 4.68 -5.15 27.19
CA CYS A 43 5.22 -4.23 26.19
C CYS A 43 4.09 -3.66 25.32
N CYS A 44 3.15 -4.50 24.89
CA CYS A 44 1.95 -4.08 24.17
C CYS A 44 1.06 -3.18 25.02
N ARG A 45 0.82 -3.50 26.30
CA ARG A 45 0.09 -2.63 27.23
C ARG A 45 0.71 -1.22 27.29
N LYS A 46 2.03 -1.16 27.43
CA LYS A 46 2.75 0.13 27.48
C LYS A 46 2.65 0.89 26.15
N HIS A 47 2.65 0.16 25.04
CA HIS A 47 2.52 0.70 23.69
C HIS A 47 1.14 1.34 23.48
N ASP A 48 0.06 0.65 23.88
CA ASP A 48 -1.32 1.14 23.81
C ASP A 48 -1.53 2.45 24.60
N HIS A 49 -0.71 2.70 25.62
CA HIS A 49 -0.76 3.91 26.45
C HIS A 49 0.25 4.98 26.02
N CYS A 50 0.75 4.93 24.78
CA CYS A 50 1.63 5.96 24.24
C CYS A 50 0.86 7.28 24.05
N LYS A 51 1.29 8.34 24.76
CA LYS A 51 0.69 9.69 24.67
C LYS A 51 0.88 10.36 23.31
N LEU A 52 1.87 9.91 22.53
CA LEU A 52 2.21 10.44 21.23
C LEU A 52 1.81 9.40 20.18
N MET A 53 0.55 9.43 19.74
CA MET A 53 0.01 8.55 18.73
C MET A 53 -0.88 9.31 17.76
N ILE A 54 -1.12 8.74 16.58
CA ILE A 54 -2.09 9.20 15.59
C ILE A 54 -3.09 8.05 15.38
N PRO A 55 -4.37 8.22 15.76
CA PRO A 55 -5.37 7.15 15.67
C PRO A 55 -5.60 6.72 14.21
N ALA A 56 -6.09 5.50 14.02
CA ALA A 56 -6.48 5.01 12.70
C ALA A 56 -7.49 5.97 12.05
N MET A 57 -7.25 6.34 10.78
CA MET A 57 -8.12 7.26 10.03
C MET A 57 -8.35 8.60 10.73
N GLY A 58 -7.39 9.06 11.56
CA GLY A 58 -7.48 10.32 12.29
C GLY A 58 -6.31 11.26 12.01
N THR A 59 -6.50 12.52 12.34
CA THR A 59 -5.47 13.57 12.25
C THR A 59 -4.94 13.90 13.62
N GLN A 60 -3.63 13.91 13.79
CA GLN A 60 -2.98 14.44 14.99
C GLN A 60 -1.60 14.99 14.61
N PHE A 61 -1.15 16.06 15.28
CA PHE A 61 0.12 16.74 14.96
C PHE A 61 0.24 17.13 13.48
N GLU A 62 -0.87 17.61 12.88
CA GLU A 62 -0.95 18.00 11.46
C GLU A 62 -0.67 16.87 10.45
N LEU A 63 -0.64 15.62 10.92
CA LEU A 63 -0.45 14.42 10.10
C LEU A 63 -1.72 13.57 10.14
N PHE A 64 -2.23 13.18 8.96
CA PHE A 64 -3.35 12.24 8.85
C PHE A 64 -2.85 10.80 8.70
N ASN A 65 -3.31 9.92 9.57
CA ASN A 65 -3.00 8.49 9.51
C ASN A 65 -3.98 7.76 8.58
N PHE A 66 -3.56 7.50 7.35
CA PHE A 66 -4.32 6.75 6.35
C PHE A 66 -4.44 5.23 6.62
N ARG A 67 -3.85 4.72 7.72
CA ARG A 67 -3.85 3.29 8.03
C ARG A 67 -5.07 2.90 8.88
N PRO A 68 -5.58 1.66 8.74
CA PRO A 68 -6.69 1.15 9.55
C PRO A 68 -6.25 0.73 10.98
N PHE A 69 -5.11 1.23 11.46
CA PHE A 69 -4.56 0.99 12.78
C PHE A 69 -3.79 2.22 13.27
N THR A 70 -3.72 2.37 14.60
CA THR A 70 -3.03 3.48 15.27
C THR A 70 -1.53 3.42 15.02
N ILE A 71 -0.92 4.59 14.76
CA ILE A 71 0.54 4.73 14.67
C ILE A 71 1.01 5.49 15.90
N SER A 72 1.98 4.95 16.63
CA SER A 72 2.64 5.59 17.78
C SER A 72 3.95 6.24 17.37
N HIS A 73 4.45 7.16 18.21
CA HIS A 73 5.74 7.80 18.02
C HIS A 73 6.89 6.79 18.10
N CYS A 74 7.95 7.02 17.32
CA CYS A 74 9.11 6.13 17.23
C CYS A 74 9.77 5.81 18.58
N SER A 75 9.65 6.69 19.59
CA SER A 75 10.18 6.42 20.94
C SER A 75 9.35 5.42 21.76
N CYS A 76 8.09 5.19 21.38
CA CYS A 76 7.25 4.13 21.92
C CYS A 76 7.54 2.80 21.20
N ASP A 77 7.84 2.85 19.90
CA ASP A 77 8.14 1.68 19.07
C ASP A 77 9.57 1.15 19.27
N THR A 78 10.57 2.04 19.38
CA THR A 78 11.96 1.64 19.66
C THR A 78 12.10 1.03 21.06
N ARG A 79 11.31 1.48 22.05
CA ARG A 79 11.24 0.85 23.37
C ARG A 79 10.61 -0.55 23.33
N LEU A 80 9.71 -0.82 22.38
CA LEU A 80 9.18 -2.15 22.10
C LEU A 80 10.27 -3.04 21.49
N VAL A 81 10.95 -2.56 20.45
CA VAL A 81 11.97 -3.32 19.70
C VAL A 81 13.21 -3.62 20.56
N LEU A 82 13.73 -2.64 21.30
CA LEU A 82 14.91 -2.81 22.16
C LEU A 82 14.66 -3.78 23.33
N ARG A 83 13.43 -3.81 23.88
CA ARG A 83 13.08 -4.71 24.99
C ARG A 83 12.71 -6.12 24.53
N VAL A 84 12.21 -6.27 23.30
CA VAL A 84 11.94 -7.58 22.68
C VAL A 84 13.24 -8.26 22.22
N LEU A 85 14.23 -7.49 21.74
CA LEU A 85 15.47 -8.02 21.19
C LEU A 85 16.66 -8.09 22.17
N GLY A 86 16.51 -7.57 23.39
CA GLY A 86 17.59 -7.60 24.39
C GLY A 86 18.65 -6.52 24.15
N HIS A 87 19.10 -5.90 25.23
CA HIS A 87 20.10 -4.84 25.22
C HIS A 87 21.49 -5.41 24.88
N SER A 88 21.90 -5.34 23.62
CA SER A 88 23.32 -5.45 23.24
C SER A 88 23.50 -4.97 21.81
N PHE A 89 23.49 -3.67 21.53
CA PHE A 89 24.12 -3.12 20.32
C PHE A 89 24.29 -1.60 20.49
N ALA A 90 25.39 -1.21 21.12
CA ALA A 90 25.94 0.14 21.00
C ALA A 90 26.74 0.19 19.69
N PHE A 91 26.15 0.66 18.58
CA PHE A 91 26.90 0.92 17.35
C PHE A 91 26.31 2.12 16.58
N THR A 92 27.11 3.19 16.52
CA THR A 92 27.22 4.24 15.48
C THR A 92 25.97 4.51 14.60
N GLY A 93 25.31 5.64 14.86
CA GLY A 93 24.03 6.03 14.22
C GLY A 93 24.01 6.09 12.69
N LEU A 94 25.15 6.25 12.01
CA LEU A 94 25.20 6.28 10.54
C LEU A 94 24.99 4.88 9.90
N ARG A 95 25.48 3.81 10.56
CA ARG A 95 25.35 2.43 10.06
C ARG A 95 23.92 1.92 10.23
N LEU A 96 23.27 2.27 11.35
CA LEU A 96 21.87 1.92 11.62
C LEU A 96 20.90 2.59 10.65
N GLN A 97 21.15 3.84 10.26
CA GLN A 97 20.29 4.57 9.32
C GLN A 97 20.40 4.00 7.90
N ILE A 98 21.59 3.56 7.49
CA ILE A 98 21.81 2.84 6.23
C ILE A 98 21.14 1.47 6.28
N GLU A 99 21.29 0.69 7.36
CA GLU A 99 20.68 -0.63 7.50
C GLU A 99 19.15 -0.58 7.60
N LEU A 100 18.56 0.39 8.31
CA LEU A 100 17.11 0.60 8.35
C LEU A 100 16.57 1.05 6.99
N SER A 101 17.29 1.91 6.27
CA SER A 101 16.96 2.30 4.90
C SER A 101 17.07 1.11 3.92
N GLN A 102 18.07 0.25 4.09
CA GLN A 102 18.25 -0.96 3.29
C GLN A 102 17.20 -2.02 3.63
N LYS A 103 16.86 -2.20 4.91
CA LYS A 103 15.82 -3.11 5.39
C LYS A 103 14.44 -2.65 4.93
N ALA A 104 14.14 -1.36 5.00
CA ALA A 104 12.93 -0.76 4.42
C ALA A 104 12.89 -0.91 2.89
N ARG A 105 14.02 -0.72 2.19
CA ARG A 105 14.14 -0.98 0.75
C ARG A 105 13.98 -2.46 0.38
N ARG A 106 14.46 -3.39 1.23
CA ARG A 106 14.29 -4.84 1.04
C ARG A 106 12.84 -5.25 1.29
N GLN A 107 12.25 -4.78 2.37
CA GLN A 107 10.85 -5.04 2.72
C GLN A 107 9.86 -4.42 1.71
N ARG A 108 10.15 -3.23 1.15
CA ARG A 108 9.39 -2.68 0.01
C ARG A 108 9.51 -3.55 -1.24
N ARG A 109 10.70 -4.11 -1.52
CA ARG A 109 10.91 -5.01 -2.66
C ARG A 109 10.09 -6.29 -2.50
N ASP A 110 10.08 -6.89 -1.32
CA ASP A 110 9.31 -8.11 -1.02
C ASP A 110 7.79 -7.89 -1.18
N LEU A 111 7.27 -6.74 -0.72
CA LEU A 111 5.85 -6.39 -0.92
C LEU A 111 5.49 -6.07 -2.37
N SER A 112 6.41 -5.44 -3.13
CA SER A 112 6.20 -5.19 -4.56
C SER A 112 6.22 -6.48 -5.38
N ASP A 113 7.00 -7.46 -4.94
CA ASP A 113 7.12 -8.79 -5.55
C ASP A 113 5.81 -9.57 -5.42
N MET A 114 5.15 -9.49 -4.26
CA MET A 114 3.85 -10.13 -4.02
C MET A 114 2.73 -9.59 -4.92
N LEU A 115 2.85 -8.35 -5.38
CA LEU A 115 1.92 -7.68 -6.30
C LEU A 115 2.33 -7.84 -7.77
N ARG A 116 3.35 -8.64 -8.06
CA ARG A 116 3.80 -8.98 -9.41
C ARG A 116 3.32 -10.36 -9.81
N VAL A 117 2.99 -10.53 -11.09
CA VAL A 117 2.62 -11.85 -11.61
C VAL A 117 3.82 -12.78 -11.49
N PRO A 118 3.68 -13.96 -10.86
CA PRO A 118 4.78 -14.91 -10.75
C PRO A 118 5.29 -15.31 -12.14
N GLY A 119 6.60 -15.45 -12.29
CA GLY A 119 7.22 -15.72 -13.60
C GLY A 119 7.44 -14.50 -14.48
N THR A 120 7.03 -13.29 -14.05
CA THR A 120 7.25 -12.02 -14.75
C THR A 120 8.20 -11.11 -13.97
N LYS A 121 8.89 -10.21 -14.66
CA LYS A 121 9.73 -9.16 -14.04
C LYS A 121 9.14 -7.76 -14.20
N TRP A 122 8.19 -7.59 -15.12
CA TRP A 122 7.59 -6.29 -15.46
C TRP A 122 6.09 -6.22 -15.17
N CYS A 123 5.37 -7.34 -15.07
CA CYS A 123 3.92 -7.32 -14.90
C CYS A 123 3.49 -7.18 -13.43
N GLY A 124 3.49 -5.95 -12.89
CA GLY A 124 3.00 -5.69 -11.53
C GLY A 124 3.29 -4.27 -11.04
N LYS A 125 3.29 -4.08 -9.71
CA LYS A 125 3.72 -2.80 -9.13
C LYS A 125 5.23 -2.63 -9.29
N GLY A 126 5.64 -1.81 -10.26
CA GLY A 126 7.04 -1.62 -10.63
C GLY A 126 7.68 -2.89 -11.22
N TRP A 127 8.99 -2.84 -11.48
CA TRP A 127 9.72 -3.95 -12.10
C TRP A 127 10.85 -4.46 -11.19
N SER A 128 11.17 -5.76 -11.29
CA SER A 128 12.35 -6.37 -10.65
C SER A 128 13.52 -6.55 -11.60
N ALA A 129 13.32 -6.28 -12.90
CA ALA A 129 14.36 -6.36 -13.91
C ALA A 129 15.52 -5.40 -13.57
N ARG A 130 16.75 -5.91 -13.63
CA ARG A 130 18.00 -5.15 -13.42
C ARG A 130 18.37 -4.32 -14.63
N ASN A 131 17.93 -4.75 -15.82
CA ASN A 131 18.15 -4.04 -17.07
C ASN A 131 16.95 -4.19 -18.01
N TYR A 132 16.95 -3.41 -19.09
CA TYR A 132 15.84 -3.35 -20.03
C TYR A 132 15.54 -4.70 -20.71
N VAL A 133 16.57 -5.48 -21.03
CA VAL A 133 16.46 -6.73 -21.80
C VAL A 133 16.02 -7.91 -20.94
N GLU A 134 16.24 -7.82 -19.63
CA GLU A 134 15.93 -8.89 -18.69
C GLU A 134 14.42 -9.16 -18.61
N MET A 135 14.04 -10.38 -18.97
CA MET A 135 12.68 -10.89 -18.88
C MET A 135 12.58 -12.03 -17.86
N GLY A 136 11.37 -12.31 -17.40
CA GLY A 136 11.01 -13.52 -16.67
C GLY A 136 10.70 -14.70 -17.60
N GLY A 137 10.18 -15.79 -17.02
CA GLY A 137 9.77 -16.97 -17.77
C GLY A 137 8.61 -16.70 -18.74
N TYR A 138 7.77 -15.70 -18.43
CA TYR A 138 6.67 -15.24 -19.28
C TYR A 138 7.11 -14.07 -20.16
N SER A 139 8.15 -14.30 -20.97
CA SER A 139 8.85 -13.25 -21.71
C SER A 139 7.96 -12.49 -22.71
N LYS A 140 6.96 -13.16 -23.28
CA LYS A 140 5.96 -12.54 -24.17
C LYS A 140 5.06 -11.56 -23.40
N ALA A 141 4.50 -12.00 -22.27
CA ALA A 141 3.71 -11.13 -21.40
C ALA A 141 4.54 -9.96 -20.83
N ASP A 142 5.77 -10.24 -20.38
CA ASP A 142 6.69 -9.25 -19.82
C ASP A 142 7.01 -8.14 -20.81
N ARG A 143 7.18 -8.46 -22.10
CA ARG A 143 7.38 -7.46 -23.15
C ARG A 143 6.22 -6.47 -23.22
N CYS A 144 4.99 -6.96 -23.13
CA CYS A 144 3.80 -6.10 -23.12
C CYS A 144 3.72 -5.24 -21.86
N CYS A 145 4.02 -5.80 -20.69
CA CYS A 145 4.03 -5.06 -19.42
C CYS A 145 5.12 -3.99 -19.39
N ARG A 146 6.34 -4.31 -19.84
CA ARG A 146 7.45 -3.35 -19.96
C ARG A 146 7.08 -2.19 -20.88
N GLN A 147 6.47 -2.50 -22.03
CA GLN A 147 6.03 -1.48 -22.98
C GLN A 147 4.94 -0.59 -22.36
N HIS A 148 3.98 -1.19 -21.65
CA HIS A 148 2.90 -0.48 -20.96
C HIS A 148 3.43 0.50 -19.90
N ASP A 149 4.36 0.03 -19.06
CA ASP A 149 4.95 0.85 -17.99
C ASP A 149 5.85 1.98 -18.51
N LEU A 150 6.70 1.71 -19.51
CA LEU A 150 7.71 2.67 -19.96
C LEU A 150 7.20 3.65 -21.04
N SER A 151 6.17 3.28 -21.80
CA SER A 151 5.76 4.05 -22.99
C SER A 151 4.49 4.87 -22.80
N CYS A 152 3.84 4.80 -21.64
CA CYS A 152 2.63 5.58 -21.40
C CYS A 152 2.98 7.03 -21.03
N PRO A 153 2.55 8.03 -21.81
CA PRO A 153 2.87 9.44 -21.53
C PRO A 153 2.10 10.00 -20.33
N PHE A 154 0.96 9.41 -19.99
CA PHE A 154 0.08 9.90 -18.92
C PHE A 154 -0.21 8.79 -17.92
N TRP A 155 0.32 8.99 -16.70
CA TRP A 155 0.13 8.09 -15.58
C TRP A 155 -0.02 8.87 -14.28
N ILE A 156 -0.63 8.23 -13.27
CA ILE A 156 -0.80 8.72 -11.89
C ILE A 156 -0.39 7.58 -10.94
N LEU A 157 0.64 7.78 -10.13
CA LEU A 157 1.08 6.76 -9.17
C LEU A 157 0.01 6.47 -8.13
N GLY A 158 0.14 5.31 -7.49
CA GLY A 158 -0.71 4.98 -6.34
C GLY A 158 -0.49 5.98 -5.21
N PHE A 159 -1.58 6.48 -4.63
CA PHE A 159 -1.59 7.52 -3.60
C PHE A 159 -1.00 8.87 -4.02
N GLU A 160 -1.04 9.19 -5.33
CA GLU A 160 -0.64 10.49 -5.88
C GLU A 160 -1.86 11.31 -6.30
N THR A 161 -1.81 12.63 -6.11
CA THR A 161 -2.73 13.58 -6.75
C THR A 161 -2.11 14.09 -8.03
N LYS A 162 -2.76 13.84 -9.18
CA LYS A 162 -2.33 14.38 -10.46
C LYS A 162 -3.55 14.65 -11.35
N TYR A 163 -3.46 15.64 -12.23
CA TYR A 163 -4.57 16.05 -13.10
C TYR A 163 -5.89 16.29 -12.33
N SER A 164 -5.79 16.91 -11.15
CA SER A 164 -6.94 17.22 -10.28
C SER A 164 -7.77 15.99 -9.86
N MET A 165 -7.10 14.84 -9.70
CA MET A 165 -7.66 13.58 -9.23
C MET A 165 -6.65 12.90 -8.29
N PHE A 166 -7.12 12.37 -7.16
CA PHE A 166 -6.31 11.53 -6.29
C PHE A 166 -6.52 10.05 -6.61
N ASN A 167 -5.42 9.33 -6.82
CA ASN A 167 -5.45 7.89 -7.03
C ASN A 167 -5.43 7.14 -5.69
N TRP A 168 -6.63 6.76 -5.21
CA TRP A 168 -6.79 5.96 -3.99
C TRP A 168 -6.23 4.52 -4.09
N ARG A 169 -5.84 4.07 -5.29
CA ARG A 169 -5.38 2.70 -5.51
C ARG A 169 -3.88 2.58 -5.21
N VAL A 170 -3.46 1.36 -4.86
CA VAL A 170 -2.04 1.06 -4.63
C VAL A 170 -1.23 1.00 -5.93
N ASN A 171 -1.87 0.72 -7.05
CA ASN A 171 -1.26 0.60 -8.37
C ASN A 171 -1.31 1.91 -9.15
N THR A 172 -0.40 2.05 -10.10
CA THR A 172 -0.35 3.18 -11.03
C THR A 172 -1.57 3.12 -11.95
N LEU A 173 -2.31 4.22 -12.04
CA LEU A 173 -3.34 4.41 -13.05
C LEU A 173 -2.68 4.92 -14.33
N MET A 174 -2.97 4.26 -15.45
CA MET A 174 -2.51 4.66 -16.78
C MET A 174 -3.67 5.23 -17.59
N HIS A 175 -3.35 5.96 -18.66
CA HIS A 175 -4.37 6.45 -19.58
C HIS A 175 -5.03 5.28 -20.32
N CYS A 176 -6.34 5.37 -20.57
CA CYS A 176 -7.10 4.26 -21.19
C CYS A 176 -6.55 3.83 -22.56
N SER A 177 -5.93 4.73 -23.33
CA SER A 177 -5.27 4.37 -24.60
C SER A 177 -4.03 3.49 -24.38
N CYS A 178 -3.33 3.63 -23.26
CA CYS A 178 -2.19 2.78 -22.91
C CYS A 178 -2.68 1.39 -22.51
N ASP A 179 -3.73 1.32 -21.70
CA ASP A 179 -4.34 0.05 -21.29
C ASP A 179 -4.94 -0.71 -22.48
N GLU A 180 -5.54 0.00 -23.45
CA GLU A 180 -6.04 -0.62 -24.68
C GLU A 180 -4.91 -1.20 -25.53
N ARG A 181 -3.79 -0.47 -25.69
CA ARG A 181 -2.59 -0.99 -26.38
C ARG A 181 -1.99 -2.19 -25.65
N PHE A 182 -1.97 -2.15 -24.31
CA PHE A 182 -1.51 -3.27 -23.49
C PHE A 182 -2.38 -4.51 -23.67
N ARG A 183 -3.70 -4.36 -23.62
CA ARG A 183 -4.66 -5.43 -23.92
C ARG A 183 -4.42 -6.04 -25.30
N THR A 184 -4.27 -5.19 -26.32
CA THR A 184 -4.01 -5.64 -27.69
C THR A 184 -2.68 -6.37 -27.80
N CYS A 185 -1.60 -5.87 -27.17
CA CYS A 185 -0.31 -6.54 -27.14
C CYS A 185 -0.42 -7.94 -26.55
N LEU A 186 -1.10 -8.09 -25.41
CA LEU A 186 -1.30 -9.39 -24.77
C LEU A 186 -2.12 -10.36 -25.64
N LYS A 187 -3.12 -9.87 -26.38
CA LYS A 187 -3.86 -10.69 -27.35
C LYS A 187 -3.00 -11.12 -28.54
N MET A 188 -2.20 -10.20 -29.08
CA MET A 188 -1.32 -10.47 -30.22
C MET A 188 -0.12 -11.36 -29.87
N ALA A 189 0.30 -11.39 -28.60
CA ALA A 189 1.36 -12.27 -28.13
C ALA A 189 1.00 -13.77 -28.28
N ASP A 190 -0.31 -14.06 -28.29
CA ASP A 190 -0.92 -15.37 -28.51
C ASP A 190 -0.19 -16.49 -27.75
N SER A 191 -0.18 -16.36 -26.43
CA SER A 191 0.45 -17.33 -25.55
C SER A 191 -0.35 -17.52 -24.26
N SER A 192 -0.24 -18.70 -23.66
CA SER A 192 -0.99 -19.05 -22.44
C SER A 192 -0.70 -18.09 -21.29
N ASP A 193 0.57 -17.69 -21.13
CA ASP A 193 1.02 -16.71 -20.14
C ASP A 193 0.44 -15.31 -20.39
N ALA A 194 0.46 -14.82 -21.64
CA ALA A 194 -0.11 -13.51 -21.97
C ALA A 194 -1.64 -13.48 -21.77
N ASN A 195 -2.32 -14.58 -22.13
CA ASN A 195 -3.75 -14.75 -21.90
C ASN A 195 -4.10 -14.79 -20.40
N LEU A 196 -3.27 -15.45 -19.58
CA LEU A 196 -3.42 -15.45 -18.13
C LEU A 196 -3.26 -14.03 -17.55
N VAL A 197 -2.19 -13.32 -17.91
CA VAL A 197 -1.95 -11.93 -17.47
C VAL A 197 -3.11 -11.02 -17.89
N GLY A 198 -3.59 -11.16 -19.13
CA GLY A 198 -4.72 -10.40 -19.64
C GLY A 198 -5.99 -10.62 -18.83
N LYS A 199 -6.39 -11.88 -18.60
CA LYS A 199 -7.56 -12.21 -17.78
C LYS A 199 -7.40 -11.69 -16.34
N LEU A 200 -6.21 -11.82 -15.76
CA LEU A 200 -5.93 -11.33 -14.41
C LEU A 200 -6.15 -9.81 -14.31
N PHE A 201 -5.56 -9.02 -15.20
CA PHE A 201 -5.60 -7.55 -15.13
C PHE A 201 -6.99 -6.98 -15.45
N PHE A 202 -7.62 -7.46 -16.53
CA PHE A 202 -8.82 -6.84 -17.07
C PHE A 202 -10.13 -7.49 -16.60
N ASN A 203 -10.13 -8.79 -16.24
CA ASN A 203 -11.35 -9.50 -15.85
C ASN A 203 -11.43 -9.74 -14.34
N ILE A 204 -10.33 -10.10 -13.69
CA ILE A 204 -10.27 -10.44 -12.25
C ILE A 204 -10.02 -9.19 -11.40
N VAL A 205 -8.87 -8.53 -11.58
CA VAL A 205 -8.49 -7.32 -10.82
C VAL A 205 -9.32 -6.11 -11.26
N GLN A 206 -9.83 -6.14 -12.49
CA GLN A 206 -10.63 -5.07 -13.09
C GLN A 206 -9.93 -3.71 -12.95
N MET A 207 -8.67 -3.68 -13.38
CA MET A 207 -7.89 -2.45 -13.37
C MET A 207 -8.63 -1.35 -14.10
N LYS A 208 -8.65 -0.17 -13.49
CA LYS A 208 -9.28 1.03 -14.04
C LYS A 208 -8.22 1.86 -14.76
N CYS A 209 -8.65 2.66 -15.71
CA CYS A 209 -7.83 3.62 -16.42
C CYS A 209 -8.41 5.03 -16.24
N PHE A 210 -7.74 6.04 -16.77
CA PHE A 210 -8.29 7.39 -16.81
C PHE A 210 -8.24 8.01 -18.20
N VAL A 211 -9.11 8.99 -18.43
CA VAL A 211 -9.07 9.89 -19.59
C VAL A 211 -8.93 11.33 -19.12
N LEU A 212 -8.20 12.14 -19.88
CA LEU A 212 -8.08 13.57 -19.63
C LEU A 212 -9.17 14.33 -20.37
N LYS A 213 -10.03 15.04 -19.64
CA LYS A 213 -11.05 15.92 -20.23
C LYS A 213 -10.77 17.38 -19.87
N PRO A 214 -10.96 18.33 -20.81
CA PRO A 214 -10.87 19.75 -20.49
C PRO A 214 -12.08 20.16 -19.65
N GLU A 215 -11.83 20.70 -18.45
CA GLU A 215 -12.84 21.29 -17.58
C GLU A 215 -12.53 22.76 -17.31
N THR A 216 -13.59 23.55 -17.17
CA THR A 216 -13.49 24.95 -16.79
C THR A 216 -13.55 25.06 -15.28
N VAL A 217 -12.42 25.38 -14.65
CA VAL A 217 -12.32 25.54 -13.20
C VAL A 217 -12.29 27.01 -12.80
N CYS A 218 -12.94 27.33 -11.69
CA CYS A 218 -12.82 28.65 -11.09
C CYS A 218 -11.49 28.76 -10.34
N VAL A 219 -10.69 29.79 -10.64
CA VAL A 219 -9.42 30.05 -9.94
C VAL A 219 -9.47 31.28 -9.05
N LYS A 220 -10.50 32.13 -9.22
CA LYS A 220 -10.72 33.32 -8.39
C LYS A 220 -12.21 33.48 -8.13
N GLN A 221 -12.59 33.55 -6.87
CA GLN A 221 -13.94 33.83 -6.42
C GLN A 221 -14.00 35.23 -5.80
N SER A 222 -15.14 35.90 -5.93
CA SER A 222 -15.45 37.10 -5.18
C SER A 222 -15.78 36.76 -3.72
N TRP A 223 -15.77 37.74 -2.83
CA TRP A 223 -16.18 37.55 -1.43
C TRP A 223 -17.62 37.01 -1.32
N TRP A 224 -18.49 37.35 -2.27
CA TRP A 224 -19.86 36.84 -2.37
C TRP A 224 -19.97 35.46 -3.06
N GLY A 225 -18.86 34.76 -3.30
CA GLY A 225 -18.84 33.41 -3.88
C GLY A 225 -18.97 33.31 -5.40
N LYS A 226 -19.10 34.44 -6.13
CA LYS A 226 -19.19 34.44 -7.60
C LYS A 226 -17.82 34.16 -8.22
N CYS A 227 -17.77 33.28 -9.21
CA CYS A 227 -16.51 33.02 -9.92
C CYS A 227 -16.13 34.20 -10.83
N GLU A 228 -15.02 34.87 -10.52
CA GLU A 228 -14.48 36.01 -11.28
C GLU A 228 -13.57 35.56 -12.42
N LYS A 229 -12.77 34.50 -12.21
CA LYS A 229 -11.81 34.00 -13.20
C LYS A 229 -11.95 32.50 -13.40
N LYS A 230 -12.17 32.12 -14.66
CA LYS A 230 -12.25 30.72 -15.11
C LYS A 230 -11.04 30.37 -15.95
N VAL A 231 -10.50 29.17 -15.77
CA VAL A 231 -9.38 28.63 -16.57
C VAL A 231 -9.73 27.22 -17.04
N ARG A 232 -9.38 26.89 -18.28
CA ARG A 232 -9.52 25.52 -18.79
C ARG A 232 -8.32 24.69 -18.32
N ARG A 233 -8.57 23.60 -17.60
CA ARG A 233 -7.55 22.64 -17.16
C ARG A 233 -7.95 21.23 -17.56
N LYS A 234 -6.97 20.36 -17.80
CA LYS A 234 -7.22 18.94 -18.03
C LYS A 234 -7.43 18.23 -16.69
N ARG A 235 -8.57 17.59 -16.50
CA ARG A 235 -8.88 16.76 -15.34
C ARG A 235 -8.93 15.29 -15.72
N ALA A 236 -8.41 14.44 -14.86
CA ALA A 236 -8.52 12.99 -15.03
C ALA A 236 -9.89 12.49 -14.57
N HIS A 237 -10.50 11.65 -15.40
CA HIS A 237 -11.74 10.94 -15.09
C HIS A 237 -11.50 9.44 -15.14
N LEU A 238 -11.86 8.74 -14.07
CA LEU A 238 -11.75 7.30 -14.00
C LEU A 238 -12.70 6.63 -15.00
N ARG A 239 -12.25 5.55 -15.63
CA ARG A 239 -13.01 4.72 -16.55
C ARG A 239 -12.71 3.26 -16.33
N ASP A 240 -13.66 2.45 -16.75
CA ASP A 240 -13.54 1.00 -16.75
C ASP A 240 -12.83 0.54 -18.02
N ASN A 241 -11.88 -0.38 -17.86
CA ASN A 241 -11.26 -1.01 -19.01
C ASN A 241 -12.19 -2.01 -19.69
N ARG A 242 -11.93 -2.26 -20.97
CA ARG A 242 -12.59 -3.35 -21.71
C ARG A 242 -12.08 -4.69 -21.16
N LYS A 243 -12.99 -5.64 -20.97
CA LYS A 243 -12.66 -7.01 -20.58
C LYS A 243 -11.69 -7.65 -21.59
N PHE A 244 -10.75 -8.45 -21.09
CA PHE A 244 -9.80 -9.20 -21.93
C PHE A 244 -10.58 -10.15 -22.85
#